data_AF-A0AB94IKY9-F1
#
_entry.id   AF-A0AB94IKY9-F1
#
_cell.length_a   1.000
_cell.length_b   1.000
_cell.length_c   1.000
_cell.angle_alpha   90.00
_cell.angle_beta   90.00
_cell.angle_gamma   90.00
#
_symmetry.space_group_name_H-M   'P 1'
#
loop_
_entity.id
_entity.type
_entity.pdbx_description
1 polymer ?
#
loop_
_entity_poly.entity_id
_entity_poly.type
_entity_poly.pdbx_seq_one_letter_code
_entity_poly.pdbx_strand_id
1 'polypeptide(L)'
;MSFKEVIQEMSWKEFEKVAHQYPIKVPRIFELVDDDTLLTTEDIEELVVVTRETVRNWIRTGALRVHSPVGVYRVNGDDFKEFLFERFKNEFLKDI
;
A
#
# COMPACT_ATOMS: atom_id res chain seq x y z
N MET A 1 -17.94 -16.91 7.53
CA MET A 1 -16.99 -15.81 7.35
C MET A 1 -17.72 -14.62 6.80
N SER A 2 -17.68 -13.50 7.52
CA SER A 2 -18.13 -12.20 7.06
C SER A 2 -17.17 -11.68 5.99
N PHE A 3 -17.67 -10.91 5.03
CA PHE A 3 -16.86 -10.23 4.01
C PHE A 3 -15.71 -9.41 4.63
N LYS A 4 -15.95 -8.84 5.81
CA LYS A 4 -14.95 -8.08 6.57
C LYS A 4 -13.76 -8.94 7.00
N GLU A 5 -14.02 -10.19 7.40
CA GLU A 5 -12.99 -11.14 7.84
C GLU A 5 -12.15 -11.60 6.64
N VAL A 6 -12.80 -11.83 5.49
CA VAL A 6 -12.12 -12.27 4.26
C VAL A 6 -11.16 -11.20 3.73
N ILE A 7 -11.59 -9.92 3.66
CA ILE A 7 -10.70 -8.83 3.22
C ILE A 7 -9.52 -8.62 4.16
N GLN A 8 -9.73 -8.78 5.47
CA GLN A 8 -8.66 -8.58 6.45
C GLN A 8 -7.52 -9.58 6.26
N GLU A 9 -7.82 -10.81 5.85
CA GLU A 9 -6.82 -11.86 5.62
C GLU A 9 -6.19 -11.83 4.21
N MET A 10 -6.77 -11.09 3.25
CA MET A 10 -6.28 -11.02 1.87
C MET A 10 -5.09 -10.07 1.71
N SER A 11 -4.14 -10.43 0.85
CA SER A 11 -3.13 -9.51 0.32
C SER A 11 -3.69 -8.55 -0.72
N TRP A 12 -2.97 -7.47 -1.05
CA TRP A 12 -3.33 -6.57 -2.15
C TRP A 12 -3.51 -7.32 -3.47
N LYS A 13 -2.59 -8.23 -3.81
CA LYS A 13 -2.64 -9.02 -5.06
C LYS A 13 -3.85 -9.95 -5.14
N GLU A 14 -4.34 -10.43 -4.00
CA GLU A 14 -5.57 -11.23 -3.96
C GLU A 14 -6.79 -10.35 -4.11
N PHE A 15 -6.82 -9.23 -3.39
CA PHE A 15 -7.91 -8.26 -3.46
C PHE A 15 -8.08 -7.67 -4.85
N GLU A 16 -6.99 -7.28 -5.52
CA GLU A 16 -7.00 -6.70 -6.86
C GLU A 16 -7.73 -7.59 -7.87
N LYS A 17 -7.55 -8.92 -7.78
CA LYS A 17 -8.21 -9.89 -8.67
C LYS A 17 -9.72 -9.96 -8.47
N VAL A 18 -10.20 -9.71 -7.25
CA VAL A 18 -11.62 -9.81 -6.89
C VAL A 18 -12.29 -8.44 -6.73
N ALA A 19 -11.54 -7.34 -6.80
CA ALA A 19 -12.02 -5.99 -6.54
C ALA A 19 -13.24 -5.62 -7.42
N HIS A 20 -13.26 -6.10 -8.67
CA HIS A 20 -14.36 -5.90 -9.63
C HIS A 20 -15.69 -6.55 -9.20
N GLN A 21 -15.65 -7.52 -8.29
CA GLN A 21 -16.84 -8.24 -7.79
C GLN A 21 -17.57 -7.45 -6.70
N TYR A 22 -16.98 -6.35 -6.24
CA TYR A 22 -17.51 -5.55 -5.14
C TYR A 22 -17.77 -4.11 -5.60
N PRO A 23 -18.80 -3.44 -5.05
CA PRO A 23 -19.09 -2.04 -5.36
C PRO A 23 -18.12 -1.10 -4.61
N ILE A 24 -16.84 -1.45 -4.59
CA ILE A 24 -15.77 -0.75 -3.88
C ILE A 24 -14.97 0.08 -4.89
N LYS A 25 -14.80 1.36 -4.59
CA LYS A 25 -13.92 2.23 -5.39
C LYS A 25 -12.51 2.21 -4.80
N VAL A 26 -11.60 1.52 -5.48
CA VAL A 26 -10.17 1.53 -5.13
C VAL A 26 -9.62 2.96 -5.32
N PRO A 27 -8.84 3.49 -4.37
CA PRO A 27 -8.19 4.78 -4.53
C PRO A 27 -7.27 4.81 -5.77
N ARG A 28 -7.25 5.94 -6.47
CA ARG A 28 -6.50 6.09 -7.74
C ARG A 28 -4.99 5.83 -7.60
N ILE A 29 -4.42 6.02 -6.42
CA ILE A 29 -3.00 5.77 -6.15
C ILE A 29 -2.55 4.34 -6.52
N PHE A 30 -3.45 3.35 -6.39
CA PHE A 30 -3.16 1.95 -6.74
C PHE A 30 -3.00 1.74 -8.26
N GLU A 31 -3.57 2.62 -9.08
CA GLU A 31 -3.43 2.60 -10.55
C GLU A 31 -2.20 3.42 -11.02
N LEU A 32 -1.69 4.34 -10.20
CA LEU A 32 -0.61 5.25 -10.57
C LEU A 32 0.79 4.66 -10.37
N VAL A 33 0.89 3.58 -9.60
CA VAL A 33 2.15 2.92 -9.27
C VAL A 33 2.18 1.58 -10.00
N ASP A 34 3.17 1.32 -10.84
CA ASP A 34 3.38 -0.03 -11.39
C ASP A 34 4.10 -0.91 -10.36
N ASP A 35 3.75 -2.20 -10.31
CA ASP A 35 4.28 -3.15 -9.32
C ASP A 35 5.82 -3.26 -9.35
N ASP A 36 6.41 -3.21 -10.54
CA ASP A 36 7.85 -3.33 -10.77
C ASP A 36 8.61 -1.99 -10.60
N THR A 37 7.90 -0.90 -10.26
CA THR A 37 8.54 0.40 -10.07
C THR A 37 9.30 0.46 -8.75
N LEU A 38 10.52 1.00 -8.78
CA LEU A 38 11.29 1.29 -7.57
C LEU A 38 11.05 2.73 -7.12
N LEU A 39 10.26 2.89 -6.06
CA LEU A 39 9.94 4.17 -5.47
C LEU A 39 11.03 4.62 -4.48
N THR A 40 11.33 5.91 -4.54
CA THR A 40 12.14 6.61 -3.56
C THR A 40 11.29 7.11 -2.38
N THR A 41 11.92 7.51 -1.28
CA THR A 41 11.18 8.16 -0.18
C THR A 41 10.55 9.50 -0.58
N GLU A 42 11.09 10.15 -1.62
CA GLU A 42 10.56 11.41 -2.17
C GLU A 42 9.32 11.14 -3.01
N ASP A 43 9.37 10.13 -3.89
CA ASP A 43 8.21 9.71 -4.68
C ASP A 43 7.02 9.35 -3.78
N ILE A 44 7.30 8.60 -2.69
CA ILE A 44 6.26 8.22 -1.73
C ILE A 44 5.71 9.45 -0.99
N GLU A 45 6.58 10.38 -0.58
CA GLU A 45 6.17 11.64 0.06
C GLU A 45 5.18 12.43 -0.82
N GLU A 46 5.45 12.51 -2.13
CA GLU A 46 4.57 13.16 -3.09
C GLU A 46 3.26 12.39 -3.32
N LEU A 47 3.33 11.06 -3.42
CA LEU A 47 2.16 10.21 -3.69
C LEU A 47 1.13 10.20 -2.56
N VAL A 48 1.57 10.19 -1.30
CA VAL A 48 0.67 10.10 -0.13
C VAL A 48 0.58 11.38 0.68
N VAL A 49 1.28 12.44 0.26
CA VAL A 49 1.26 13.76 0.92
C VAL A 49 1.64 13.67 2.40
N VAL A 50 2.75 12.97 2.68
CA VAL A 50 3.34 12.86 4.02
C VAL A 50 4.79 13.30 3.98
N THR A 51 5.36 13.67 5.13
CA THR A 51 6.77 14.07 5.17
C THR A 51 7.70 12.90 4.86
N ARG A 52 8.83 13.16 4.21
CA ARG A 52 9.92 12.19 4.01
C ARG A 52 10.33 11.45 5.29
N GLU A 53 10.32 12.15 6.43
CA GLU A 53 10.67 11.54 7.71
C GLU A 53 9.62 10.55 8.19
N THR A 54 8.34 10.80 7.90
CA THR A 54 7.26 9.82 8.13
C THR A 54 7.50 8.55 7.30
N VAL A 55 7.87 8.69 6.03
CA VAL A 55 8.20 7.54 5.16
C VAL A 55 9.41 6.77 5.71
N ARG A 56 10.48 7.47 6.08
CA ARG A 56 11.67 6.86 6.70
C ARG A 56 11.33 6.15 8.01
N ASN A 57 10.44 6.71 8.82
CA ASN A 57 9.99 6.07 10.03
C ASN A 57 9.28 4.75 9.73
N TRP A 58 8.39 4.70 8.74
CA TRP A 58 7.74 3.44 8.33
C TRP A 58 8.75 2.38 7.88
N ILE A 59 9.80 2.79 7.16
CA ILE A 59 10.89 1.88 6.76
C ILE A 59 11.66 1.40 7.99
N ARG A 60 12.06 2.29 8.91
CA ARG A 60 12.83 1.94 10.11
C ARG A 60 12.06 1.04 11.08
N THR A 61 10.74 1.21 11.20
CA THR A 61 9.90 0.34 12.03
C THR A 61 9.54 -0.97 11.34
N GLY A 62 9.92 -1.16 10.07
CA GLY A 62 9.57 -2.33 9.27
C GLY A 62 8.12 -2.38 8.79
N ALA A 63 7.38 -1.27 8.94
CA ALA A 63 6.00 -1.18 8.45
C ALA A 63 5.96 -1.11 6.91
N LEU A 64 6.95 -0.48 6.30
CA LEU A 64 7.14 -0.46 4.85
C LEU A 64 8.39 -1.26 4.50
N ARG A 65 8.23 -2.32 3.70
CA ARG A 65 9.35 -3.15 3.25
C ARG A 65 10.25 -2.36 2.31
N VAL A 66 11.55 -2.57 2.42
CA VAL A 66 12.56 -1.92 1.58
C VAL A 66 13.32 -2.97 0.77
N HIS A 67 13.51 -2.70 -0.51
CA HIS A 67 14.24 -3.56 -1.43
C HIS A 67 15.76 -3.35 -1.29
N SER A 68 16.21 -2.10 -1.13
CA SER A 68 17.61 -1.76 -0.85
C SER A 68 17.71 -0.98 0.46
N PRO A 69 18.18 -1.60 1.55
CA PRO A 69 18.36 -0.92 2.84
C PRO A 69 19.66 -0.10 2.92
N VAL A 70 20.60 -0.30 1.98
CA VAL A 70 21.90 0.40 1.97
C VAL A 70 21.84 1.53 0.95
N GLY A 71 22.25 2.74 1.38
CA GLY A 71 22.24 3.94 0.55
C GLY A 71 20.87 4.63 0.54
N VAL A 72 20.35 4.93 -0.65
CA VAL A 72 19.02 5.53 -0.79
C VAL A 72 17.98 4.42 -0.68
N TYR A 73 17.01 4.57 0.23
CA TYR A 73 15.91 3.62 0.34
C TYR A 73 15.16 3.50 -1.00
N ARG A 74 14.88 2.24 -1.36
CA ARG A 74 14.08 1.87 -2.53
C ARG A 74 13.00 0.89 -2.10
N VAL A 75 11.78 1.16 -2.50
CA VAL A 75 10.58 0.37 -2.17
C VAL A 75 9.97 -0.10 -3.48
N ASN A 76 9.65 -1.39 -3.60
CA ASN A 76 8.93 -1.87 -4.78
C ASN A 76 7.49 -1.34 -4.77
N GLY A 77 6.94 -1.10 -5.96
CA GLY A 77 5.57 -0.65 -6.13
C GLY A 77 4.57 -1.63 -5.52
N ASP A 78 4.81 -2.93 -5.67
CA ASP A 78 3.95 -3.96 -5.07
C ASP A 78 3.96 -3.95 -3.54
N ASP A 79 5.14 -3.88 -2.92
CA ASP A 79 5.30 -3.73 -1.46
C ASP A 79 4.64 -2.44 -0.96
N PHE A 80 4.73 -1.34 -1.73
CA PHE A 80 4.09 -0.08 -1.40
C PHE A 80 2.55 -0.17 -1.46
N LYS A 81 2.01 -0.79 -2.51
CA LYS A 81 0.56 -1.04 -2.61
C LYS A 81 0.06 -1.92 -1.48
N GLU A 82 0.78 -2.98 -1.14
CA GLU A 82 0.44 -3.85 -0.01
C GLU A 82 0.37 -3.04 1.30
N PHE A 83 1.38 -2.21 1.56
CA PHE A 83 1.41 -1.32 2.72
C PHE A 83 0.22 -0.35 2.75
N LEU A 84 -0.13 0.24 1.61
CA LEU A 84 -1.30 1.11 1.52
C LEU A 84 -2.59 0.34 1.75
N PHE A 85 -2.71 -0.85 1.16
CA PHE A 85 -3.89 -1.68 1.29
C PHE A 85 -4.16 -2.04 2.74
N GLU A 86 -3.15 -2.45 3.50
CA GLU A 86 -3.27 -2.70 4.95
C GLU A 86 -3.82 -1.50 5.73
N ARG A 87 -3.43 -0.27 5.35
CA ARG A 87 -3.96 0.95 5.97
C ARG A 87 -5.39 1.24 5.51
N PHE A 88 -5.66 1.07 4.23
CA PHE A 88 -6.96 1.32 3.61
C PHE A 88 -8.03 0.30 4.02
N LYS A 89 -7.67 -0.95 4.32
CA LYS A 89 -8.60 -1.97 4.82
C LYS A 89 -9.40 -1.45 6.02
N ASN A 90 -8.75 -0.74 6.93
CA ASN A 90 -9.39 -0.18 8.12
C ASN A 90 -10.37 0.97 7.81
N GLU A 91 -10.22 1.64 6.67
CA GLU A 91 -11.15 2.67 6.20
C GLU A 91 -12.32 2.05 5.45
N PHE A 92 -12.08 1.08 4.55
CA PHE A 92 -13.13 0.35 3.83
C PHE A 92 -14.15 -0.32 4.74
N LEU A 93 -13.70 -0.87 5.86
CA LEU A 93 -14.58 -1.54 6.82
C LEU A 93 -15.50 -0.59 7.58
N LYS A 94 -15.27 0.74 7.53
CA LYS A 94 -16.13 1.76 8.13
C LYS A 94 -17.29 2.16 7.20
N ASP A 95 -17.09 2.07 5.89
CA ASP A 95 -18.07 2.48 4.88
C ASP A 95 -19.04 1.35 4.48
N ILE A 96 -18.84 0.14 5.01
CA ILE A 96 -19.69 -1.06 4.84
C ILE A 96 -20.34 -1.43 6.17
#